data_AF-A0A9W8LED3-F1
#
_entry.id   AF-A0A9W8LED3-F1
#
_cell.length_a   1.000
_cell.length_b   1.000
_cell.length_c   1.000
_cell.angle_alpha   90.00
_cell.angle_beta   90.00
_cell.angle_gamma   90.00
#
_symmetry.space_group_name_H-M   'P 1'
#
loop_
_entity.id
_entity.type
_entity.pdbx_description
1 polymer ?
#
loop_
_entity_poly.entity_id
_entity_poly.type
_entity_poly.pdbx_seq_one_letter_code
_entity_poly.pdbx_strand_id
1 'polypeptide(L)'
;MLARRITWFHSPAGPSADIQKAIVDEARLLGQHDKTIPWYRLASKYCLSIDALQTIFNQAEVDAQRRQQQSALVTKTAERHFDSVLCQCNWKAVASELDIPLIECLDLFDASNSTIQPRSLIESYGGWSTTEMARLKQFLADNYTAGSTVDWKLAGAYMNVDVLECQRVGLGTFNDTLNNVAYRRICEFREAKLSWKNVHQHFLQYPNFTQVRSRWHWFKAKQEGKTNGRIAAEWTDSERELMKDLIDRHVQSTTRSELVSIIQRELPTRSLSDIKPFTRQHVYELTAGCMRVDQRTRLRELVAEYGEDWNRIGKALDVLPSKAQHNWIKCGGYAGNHSAWSLEEIRQLQRLIDSGVKAKEAAKLLGTRSHWAYKEKTKVVKSLGK
;
A
#
# COMPACT_ATOMS: atom_id res chain seq x y z
N MET A 1 -58.80 -38.64 15.38
CA MET A 1 -58.20 -37.30 15.34
C MET A 1 -57.49 -37.04 16.66
N LEU A 2 -56.16 -37.21 16.69
CA LEU A 2 -55.34 -36.98 17.88
C LEU A 2 -54.55 -35.68 17.68
N ALA A 3 -55.03 -34.60 18.30
CA ALA A 3 -54.30 -33.34 18.36
C ALA A 3 -53.12 -33.50 19.34
N ARG A 4 -51.90 -33.67 18.80
CA ARG A 4 -50.67 -33.59 19.60
C ARG A 4 -50.47 -32.14 20.05
N ARG A 5 -50.74 -31.86 21.34
CA ARG A 5 -50.27 -30.66 22.03
C ARG A 5 -48.74 -30.68 22.04
N ILE A 6 -48.13 -29.85 21.21
CA ILE A 6 -46.70 -29.52 21.31
C ILE A 6 -46.57 -28.57 22.50
N THR A 7 -46.05 -29.08 23.62
CA THR A 7 -45.65 -28.27 24.77
C THR A 7 -44.34 -27.56 24.44
N TRP A 8 -44.42 -26.25 24.27
CA TRP A 8 -43.27 -25.36 24.08
C TRP A 8 -42.50 -25.26 25.39
N PHE A 9 -41.29 -25.81 25.45
CA PHE A 9 -40.35 -25.53 26.53
C PHE A 9 -39.81 -24.11 26.32
N HIS A 10 -40.32 -23.14 27.08
CA HIS A 10 -39.75 -21.80 27.13
C HIS A 10 -38.54 -21.79 28.06
N SER A 11 -37.35 -21.55 27.49
CA SER A 11 -36.21 -21.09 28.27
C SER A 11 -36.53 -19.71 28.85
N PRO A 12 -36.38 -19.47 30.17
CA PRO A 12 -36.67 -18.19 30.79
C PRO A 12 -35.67 -17.08 30.40
N ALA A 13 -34.48 -17.45 29.95
CA ALA A 13 -33.59 -16.57 29.21
C ALA A 13 -34.03 -16.64 27.74
N GLY A 14 -34.49 -15.52 27.17
CA GLY A 14 -34.87 -15.44 25.77
C GLY A 14 -33.77 -15.88 24.79
N PRO A 15 -34.02 -15.85 23.47
CA PRO A 15 -33.04 -16.29 22.48
C PRO A 15 -31.74 -15.49 22.60
N SER A 16 -30.60 -16.17 22.44
CA SER A 16 -29.27 -15.54 22.44
C SER A 16 -29.15 -14.50 21.32
N ALA A 17 -28.19 -13.57 21.45
CA ALA A 17 -27.94 -12.54 20.44
C ALA A 17 -27.68 -13.11 19.04
N ASP A 18 -26.97 -14.24 18.95
CA ASP A 18 -26.70 -14.92 17.68
C ASP A 18 -27.98 -15.46 17.05
N ILE A 19 -28.89 -16.00 17.86
CA ILE A 19 -30.20 -16.49 17.40
C ILE A 19 -31.07 -15.30 16.96
N GLN A 20 -31.09 -14.21 17.73
CA GLN A 20 -31.83 -12.99 17.35
C GLN A 20 -31.32 -12.43 16.02
N LYS A 21 -30.01 -12.37 15.82
CA LYS A 21 -29.40 -11.95 14.55
C LYS A 21 -29.81 -12.87 13.39
N ALA A 22 -29.73 -14.18 13.57
CA ALA A 22 -30.13 -15.15 12.55
C ALA A 22 -31.61 -15.01 12.15
N ILE A 23 -32.48 -14.77 13.13
CA ILE A 23 -33.90 -14.49 12.90
C ILE A 23 -34.07 -13.24 12.03
N VAL A 24 -33.40 -12.14 12.36
CA VAL A 24 -33.50 -10.86 11.62
C VAL A 24 -33.00 -11.02 10.19
N ASP A 25 -31.85 -11.64 10.00
CA ASP A 25 -31.24 -11.83 8.68
C ASP A 25 -32.14 -12.67 7.77
N GLU A 26 -32.70 -13.77 8.29
CA GLU A 26 -33.60 -14.63 7.53
C GLU A 26 -34.96 -13.98 7.26
N ALA A 27 -35.49 -13.21 8.22
CA ALA A 27 -36.70 -12.42 8.04
C ALA A 27 -36.53 -11.36 6.93
N ARG A 28 -35.40 -10.64 6.90
CA ARG A 28 -35.08 -9.69 5.83
C ARG A 28 -34.96 -10.37 4.47
N LEU A 29 -34.27 -11.51 4.40
CA LEU A 29 -34.10 -12.28 3.18
C LEU A 29 -35.46 -12.74 2.61
N LEU A 30 -36.32 -13.30 3.45
CA LEU A 30 -37.65 -13.75 3.04
C LEU A 30 -38.56 -12.55 2.64
N GLY A 31 -38.44 -11.43 3.35
CA GLY A 31 -39.18 -10.20 3.04
C GLY A 31 -38.78 -9.55 1.72
N GLN A 32 -37.52 -9.68 1.28
CA GLN A 32 -37.04 -9.19 -0.02
C GLN A 32 -37.68 -9.94 -1.20
N HIS A 33 -37.96 -11.24 -1.05
CA HIS A 33 -38.51 -12.06 -2.12
C HIS A 33 -40.03 -11.93 -2.27
N ASP A 34 -40.78 -11.97 -1.16
CA ASP A 34 -42.25 -12.13 -1.20
C ASP A 34 -43.03 -10.90 -0.70
N LYS A 35 -42.37 -9.77 -0.41
CA LYS A 35 -42.94 -8.54 0.22
C LYS A 35 -43.67 -8.78 1.55
N THR A 36 -43.75 -10.02 2.01
CA THR A 36 -44.37 -10.45 3.26
C THR A 36 -43.47 -11.51 3.88
N ILE A 37 -43.23 -11.40 5.18
CA ILE A 37 -42.36 -12.33 5.89
C ILE A 37 -43.23 -13.52 6.34
N PRO A 38 -42.94 -14.76 5.93
CA PRO A 38 -43.73 -15.92 6.31
C PRO A 38 -43.39 -16.35 7.75
N TRP A 39 -43.85 -15.57 8.73
CA TRP A 39 -43.53 -15.71 10.16
C TRP A 39 -43.74 -17.12 10.71
N TYR A 40 -44.74 -17.85 10.20
CA TYR A 40 -45.00 -19.23 10.60
C TYR A 40 -43.82 -20.18 10.31
N ARG A 41 -43.06 -19.96 9.22
CA ARG A 41 -41.87 -20.76 8.89
C ARG A 41 -40.75 -20.51 9.89
N LEU A 42 -40.54 -19.23 10.24
CA LEU A 42 -39.54 -18.83 11.23
C LEU A 42 -39.93 -19.31 12.64
N ALA A 43 -41.21 -19.23 13.01
CA ALA A 43 -41.74 -19.72 14.28
C ALA A 43 -41.48 -21.22 14.47
N SER A 44 -41.73 -22.01 13.42
CA SER A 44 -41.44 -23.45 13.43
C SER A 44 -39.93 -23.75 13.49
N LYS A 45 -39.09 -22.93 12.86
CA LYS A 45 -37.64 -23.16 12.79
C LYS A 45 -36.92 -22.81 14.09
N TYR A 46 -37.23 -21.64 14.65
CA TYR A 46 -36.58 -21.11 15.86
C TYR A 46 -37.30 -21.51 17.14
N CYS A 47 -38.42 -22.21 17.03
CA CYS A 47 -39.26 -22.62 18.13
C CYS A 47 -39.76 -21.47 19.02
N LEU A 48 -40.13 -20.36 18.38
CA LEU A 48 -40.62 -19.14 19.04
C LEU A 48 -42.04 -18.80 18.57
N SER A 49 -42.80 -18.07 19.39
CA SER A 49 -44.09 -17.53 18.95
C SER A 49 -43.89 -16.50 17.84
N ILE A 50 -44.90 -16.34 16.98
CA ILE A 50 -44.91 -15.30 15.94
C ILE A 50 -44.70 -13.92 16.57
N ASP A 51 -45.38 -13.63 17.69
CA ASP A 51 -45.26 -12.36 18.39
C ASP A 51 -43.83 -12.10 18.86
N ALA A 52 -43.16 -13.09 19.44
CA ALA A 52 -41.77 -12.94 19.90
C ALA A 52 -40.81 -12.65 18.73
N LEU A 53 -41.00 -13.32 17.59
CA LEU A 53 -40.21 -13.07 16.38
C LEU A 53 -40.44 -11.66 15.84
N GLN A 54 -41.70 -11.21 15.79
CA GLN A 54 -42.05 -9.86 15.36
C GLN A 54 -41.48 -8.80 16.31
N THR A 55 -41.50 -9.03 17.63
CA THR A 55 -40.86 -8.13 18.60
C THR A 55 -39.36 -8.03 18.38
N ILE A 56 -38.65 -9.16 18.23
CA ILE A 56 -37.21 -9.17 17.94
C ILE A 56 -36.90 -8.42 16.65
N PHE A 57 -37.67 -8.69 15.59
CA PHE A 57 -37.48 -8.05 14.30
C PHE A 57 -37.74 -6.54 14.36
N ASN A 58 -38.88 -6.12 14.92
CA ASN A 58 -39.24 -4.71 15.03
C ASN A 58 -38.23 -3.94 15.91
N GLN A 59 -37.76 -4.54 17.00
CA GLN A 59 -36.72 -3.94 17.83
C GLN A 59 -35.42 -3.76 17.04
N ALA A 60 -35.00 -4.78 16.29
CA ALA A 60 -33.80 -4.69 15.44
C ALA A 60 -33.93 -3.64 14.33
N GLU A 61 -35.12 -3.45 13.76
CA GLU A 61 -35.39 -2.40 12.76
C GLU A 61 -35.34 -1.00 13.40
N VAL A 62 -35.93 -0.83 14.60
CA VAL A 62 -35.84 0.44 15.35
C VAL A 62 -34.39 0.77 15.70
N ASP A 63 -33.62 -0.22 16.16
CA ASP A 63 -32.20 -0.03 16.50
C ASP A 63 -31.35 0.26 15.25
N ALA A 64 -31.65 -0.39 14.12
CA ALA A 64 -30.98 -0.10 12.84
C ALA A 64 -31.26 1.33 12.36
N GLN A 65 -32.51 1.79 12.45
CA GLN A 65 -32.89 3.16 12.09
C GLN A 65 -32.19 4.18 13.00
N ARG A 66 -32.17 3.93 14.32
CA ARG A 66 -31.47 4.79 15.29
C ARG A 66 -29.98 4.87 14.97
N ARG A 67 -29.34 3.72 14.72
CA ARG A 67 -27.91 3.65 14.39
C ARG A 67 -27.59 4.37 13.08
N GLN A 68 -28.48 4.29 12.08
CA GLN A 68 -28.33 5.02 10.82
C GLN A 68 -28.42 6.54 11.04
N GLN A 69 -29.37 7.00 11.86
CA GLN A 69 -29.49 8.43 12.21
C GLN A 69 -28.26 8.94 12.96
N GLN A 70 -27.74 8.16 13.92
CA GLN A 70 -26.52 8.48 14.64
C GLN A 70 -25.31 8.51 13.69
N SER A 71 -25.18 7.54 12.80
CA SER A 71 -24.11 7.49 11.79
C SER A 71 -24.12 8.73 10.88
N ALA A 72 -25.30 9.17 10.43
CA ALA A 72 -25.44 10.39 9.65
C ALA A 72 -25.04 11.64 10.44
N LEU A 73 -25.40 11.71 11.72
CA LEU A 73 -25.05 12.83 12.61
C LEU A 73 -23.53 12.89 12.86
N VAL A 74 -22.90 11.74 13.15
CA VAL A 74 -21.44 11.61 13.31
C VAL A 74 -20.74 12.05 12.03
N THR A 75 -21.16 11.53 10.88
CA THR A 75 -20.56 11.85 9.58
C THR A 75 -20.62 13.34 9.28
N LYS A 76 -21.79 13.97 9.43
CA LYS A 76 -21.96 15.42 9.25
C LYS A 76 -21.11 16.25 10.22
N THR A 77 -20.92 15.76 11.44
CA THR A 77 -20.13 16.47 12.46
C THR A 77 -18.64 16.31 12.19
N ALA A 78 -18.21 15.13 11.75
CA ALA A 78 -16.84 14.87 11.32
C ALA A 78 -16.43 15.80 10.16
N GLU A 79 -17.32 16.03 9.18
CA GLU A 79 -17.09 16.96 8.07
C GLU A 79 -16.88 18.41 8.54
N ARG A 80 -17.63 18.86 9.55
CA ARG A 80 -17.45 20.20 10.13
C ARG A 80 -16.12 20.36 10.88
N HIS A 81 -15.63 19.28 11.50
CA HIS A 81 -14.37 19.24 12.23
C HIS A 81 -13.19 18.71 11.40
N PHE A 82 -13.36 18.63 10.08
CA PHE A 82 -12.32 18.18 9.17
C PHE A 82 -11.45 19.36 8.73
N ASP A 83 -10.14 19.24 8.98
CA ASP A 83 -9.13 20.15 8.46
C ASP A 83 -8.65 19.63 7.10
N SER A 84 -9.02 20.35 6.03
CA SER A 84 -8.65 20.01 4.66
C SER A 84 -7.19 20.28 4.32
N VAL A 85 -6.50 21.14 5.08
CA VAL A 85 -5.07 21.44 4.90
C VAL A 85 -4.23 20.33 5.50
N LEU A 86 -4.60 19.87 6.70
CA LEU A 86 -3.93 18.76 7.37
C LEU A 86 -4.46 17.38 6.91
N CYS A 87 -5.56 17.36 6.17
CA CYS A 87 -6.32 16.16 5.77
C CYS A 87 -6.71 15.29 6.98
N GLN A 88 -7.15 15.91 8.07
CA GLN A 88 -7.37 15.24 9.36
C GLN A 88 -8.68 15.70 10.01
N CYS A 89 -9.41 14.76 10.60
CA CYS A 89 -10.58 15.08 11.43
C CYS A 89 -10.19 15.19 12.91
N ASN A 90 -10.70 16.21 13.60
CA ASN A 90 -10.58 16.31 15.05
C ASN A 90 -11.63 15.43 15.76
N TRP A 91 -11.39 14.12 15.77
CA TRP A 91 -12.31 13.14 16.33
C TRP A 91 -12.63 13.34 17.83
N LYS A 92 -11.73 13.96 18.59
CA LYS A 92 -12.00 14.31 20.00
C LYS A 92 -13.05 15.41 20.11
N ALA A 93 -13.02 16.41 19.22
CA ALA A 93 -14.06 17.44 19.17
C ALA A 93 -15.40 16.86 18.71
N VAL A 94 -15.40 15.97 17.71
CA VAL A 94 -16.62 15.27 17.26
C VAL A 94 -17.26 14.47 18.40
N ALA A 95 -16.47 13.66 19.11
CA ALA A 95 -16.93 12.87 20.25
C ALA A 95 -17.48 13.76 21.38
N SER A 96 -16.80 14.87 21.68
CA SER A 96 -17.24 15.82 22.70
C SER A 96 -18.52 16.57 22.32
N GLU A 97 -18.72 16.92 21.05
CA GLU A 97 -19.92 17.63 20.59
C GLU A 97 -21.16 16.73 20.61
N LEU A 98 -20.98 15.44 20.32
CA LEU A 98 -22.06 14.47 20.26
C LEU A 98 -22.29 13.72 21.57
N ASP A 99 -21.48 13.99 22.59
CA ASP A 99 -21.50 13.31 23.90
C ASP A 99 -21.48 11.78 23.79
N ILE A 100 -20.61 11.26 22.90
CA ILE A 100 -20.41 9.82 22.71
C ILE A 100 -18.92 9.45 22.73
N PRO A 101 -18.56 8.21 23.14
CA PRO A 101 -17.17 7.77 23.17
C PRO A 101 -16.48 7.84 21.81
N LEU A 102 -15.18 8.17 21.81
CA LEU A 102 -14.36 8.28 20.58
C LEU A 102 -14.44 7.02 19.69
N ILE A 103 -14.36 5.84 20.30
CA ILE A 103 -14.42 4.56 19.55
C ILE A 103 -15.79 4.37 18.91
N GLU A 104 -16.86 4.74 19.59
CA GLU A 104 -18.22 4.67 19.05
C GLU A 104 -18.42 5.68 17.91
N CYS A 105 -17.90 6.90 18.03
CA CYS A 105 -17.83 7.87 16.93
C CYS A 105 -17.16 7.26 15.68
N LEU A 106 -15.99 6.65 15.85
CA LEU A 106 -15.23 6.08 14.73
C LEU A 106 -15.96 4.90 14.09
N ASP A 107 -16.67 4.10 14.88
CA ASP A 107 -17.45 2.95 14.39
C ASP A 107 -18.73 3.40 13.65
N LEU A 108 -19.35 4.49 14.10
CA LEU A 108 -20.53 5.09 13.47
C LEU A 108 -20.18 5.92 12.23
N PHE A 109 -18.93 6.32 12.04
CA PHE A 109 -18.53 7.12 10.89
C PHE A 109 -18.70 6.35 9.57
N ASP A 110 -19.48 6.94 8.65
CA ASP A 110 -19.73 6.38 7.34
C ASP A 110 -18.94 7.13 6.26
N ALA A 111 -17.73 6.63 5.99
CA ALA A 111 -16.86 7.17 4.94
C ALA A 111 -17.49 7.09 3.53
N SER A 112 -18.44 6.18 3.28
CA SER A 112 -19.07 6.04 1.96
C SER A 112 -20.04 7.18 1.64
N ASN A 113 -20.61 7.79 2.68
CA ASN A 113 -21.52 8.92 2.59
C ASN A 113 -20.86 10.24 3.03
N SER A 114 -19.54 10.26 3.20
CA SER A 114 -18.78 11.44 3.58
C SER A 114 -18.03 12.06 2.40
N THR A 115 -17.89 13.38 2.45
CA THR A 115 -16.96 14.15 1.61
C THR A 115 -15.50 13.98 2.04
N ILE A 116 -15.24 13.48 3.26
CA ILE A 116 -13.89 13.18 3.75
C ILE A 116 -13.37 11.94 3.02
N GLN A 117 -12.41 12.14 2.12
CA GLN A 117 -11.76 11.04 1.43
C GLN A 117 -10.52 10.58 2.21
N PRO A 118 -10.33 9.25 2.39
CA PRO A 118 -9.09 8.71 2.92
C PRO A 118 -7.91 9.14 2.05
N ARG A 119 -6.83 9.59 2.68
CA ARG A 119 -5.62 9.93 1.94
C ARG A 119 -4.82 8.67 1.58
N SER A 120 -4.27 8.65 0.37
CA SER A 120 -3.24 7.69 -0.03
C SER A 120 -1.86 8.29 0.20
N LEU A 121 -1.10 7.75 1.16
CA LEU A 121 0.27 8.22 1.43
C LEU A 121 1.31 7.51 0.55
N ILE A 122 0.87 6.54 -0.27
CA ILE A 122 1.71 5.89 -1.29
C ILE A 122 2.00 6.85 -2.46
N GLU A 123 1.08 7.77 -2.75
CA GLU A 123 1.18 8.68 -3.91
C GLU A 123 1.80 10.04 -3.55
N SER A 124 1.79 10.42 -2.27
CA SER A 124 2.47 11.62 -1.80
C SER A 124 3.93 11.31 -1.46
N TYR A 125 4.86 12.03 -2.07
CA TYR A 125 6.32 11.83 -1.95
C TYR A 125 6.90 11.95 -0.51
N GLY A 126 6.07 12.18 0.51
CA GLY A 126 6.47 12.39 1.91
C GLY A 126 6.24 11.20 2.85
N GLY A 127 5.41 10.21 2.48
CA GLY A 127 5.07 9.09 3.37
C GLY A 127 4.45 9.54 4.71
N TRP A 128 4.58 8.70 5.75
CA TRP A 128 4.14 9.03 7.12
C TRP A 128 5.18 9.89 7.83
N SER A 129 4.76 11.05 8.31
CA SER A 129 5.56 11.89 9.19
C SER A 129 5.75 11.27 10.58
N THR A 130 6.77 11.73 11.30
CA THR A 130 7.01 11.36 12.70
C THR A 130 5.83 11.69 13.60
N THR A 131 5.16 12.82 13.37
CA THR A 131 3.97 13.25 14.11
C THR A 131 2.79 12.29 13.91
N GLU A 132 2.55 11.85 12.68
CA GLU A 132 1.46 10.91 12.38
C GLU A 132 1.73 9.53 12.95
N MET A 133 2.97 9.06 12.88
CA MET A 133 3.37 7.81 13.52
C MET A 133 3.20 7.86 15.03
N ALA A 134 3.57 8.97 15.68
CA ALA A 134 3.37 9.16 17.12
C ALA A 134 1.89 9.17 17.48
N ARG A 135 1.06 9.83 16.67
CA ARG A 135 -0.40 9.87 16.87
C ARG A 135 -1.05 8.50 16.73
N LEU A 136 -0.67 7.72 15.72
CA LEU A 136 -1.15 6.35 15.55
C LEU A 136 -0.73 5.48 16.74
N LYS A 137 0.54 5.56 17.18
CA LYS A 137 1.01 4.83 18.36
C LYS A 137 0.22 5.18 19.61
N GLN A 138 -0.04 6.46 19.85
CA GLN A 138 -0.82 6.91 20.99
C GLN A 138 -2.26 6.38 20.93
N PHE A 139 -2.92 6.51 19.78
CA PHE A 139 -4.26 5.96 19.58
C PHE A 139 -4.32 4.45 19.84
N LEU A 140 -3.32 3.72 19.36
CA LEU A 140 -3.23 2.28 19.58
C LEU A 140 -3.04 1.94 21.06
N ALA A 141 -2.16 2.66 21.76
CA ALA A 141 -1.92 2.46 23.19
C ALA A 141 -3.14 2.82 24.06
N ASP A 142 -3.88 3.87 23.69
CA ASP A 142 -5.04 4.35 24.45
C ASP A 142 -6.26 3.41 24.33
N ASN A 143 -6.39 2.71 23.19
CA ASN A 143 -7.62 1.98 22.85
C ASN A 143 -7.44 0.47 22.75
N TYR A 144 -6.21 -0.04 22.69
CA TYR A 144 -5.93 -1.46 22.57
C TYR A 144 -4.90 -1.89 23.61
N THR A 145 -5.26 -2.90 24.40
CA THR A 145 -4.35 -3.53 25.35
C THR A 145 -3.38 -4.49 24.65
N ALA A 146 -2.25 -4.77 25.29
CA ALA A 146 -1.30 -5.75 24.76
C ALA A 146 -1.97 -7.12 24.55
N GLY A 147 -2.00 -7.58 23.31
CA GLY A 147 -2.59 -8.87 22.92
C GLY A 147 -4.03 -8.82 22.41
N SER A 148 -4.70 -7.66 22.43
CA SER A 148 -6.00 -7.52 21.76
C SER A 148 -5.82 -7.39 20.23
N THR A 149 -6.81 -7.86 19.48
CA THR A 149 -6.86 -7.64 18.04
C THR A 149 -7.20 -6.18 17.77
N VAL A 150 -6.29 -5.48 17.09
CA VAL A 150 -6.50 -4.10 16.67
C VAL A 150 -7.54 -4.03 15.56
N ASP A 151 -8.55 -3.17 15.72
CA ASP A 151 -9.46 -2.83 14.64
C ASP A 151 -8.83 -1.73 13.76
N TRP A 152 -8.23 -2.20 12.67
CA TRP A 152 -7.57 -1.33 11.70
C TRP A 152 -8.53 -0.43 10.92
N LYS A 153 -9.83 -0.75 10.89
CA LYS A 153 -10.85 0.12 10.30
C LYS A 153 -11.00 1.39 11.12
N LEU A 154 -11.11 1.25 12.45
CA LEU A 154 -11.18 2.39 13.38
C LEU A 154 -9.89 3.21 13.37
N ALA A 155 -8.73 2.54 13.39
CA ALA A 155 -7.44 3.23 13.30
C ALA A 155 -7.27 3.97 11.96
N GLY A 156 -7.73 3.39 10.85
CA GLY A 156 -7.75 4.02 9.53
C GLY A 156 -8.62 5.27 9.50
N ALA A 157 -9.86 5.17 10.00
CA ALA A 157 -10.76 6.32 10.14
C ALA A 157 -10.17 7.43 11.03
N TYR A 158 -9.57 7.05 12.16
CA TYR A 158 -8.92 8.00 13.07
C TYR A 158 -7.75 8.75 12.42
N MET A 159 -6.98 8.06 11.57
CA MET A 159 -5.83 8.62 10.86
C MET A 159 -6.17 9.22 9.48
N ASN A 160 -7.44 9.13 9.07
CA ASN A 160 -7.94 9.46 7.73
C ASN A 160 -7.09 8.86 6.59
N VAL A 161 -6.76 7.57 6.70
CA VAL A 161 -5.96 6.80 5.72
C VAL A 161 -6.67 5.51 5.36
N ASP A 162 -6.27 4.90 4.25
CA ASP A 162 -6.71 3.55 3.91
C ASP A 162 -6.36 2.52 5.01
N VAL A 163 -7.24 1.55 5.20
CA VAL A 163 -7.12 0.52 6.26
C VAL A 163 -5.87 -0.33 6.09
N LEU A 164 -5.54 -0.73 4.86
CA LEU A 164 -4.36 -1.56 4.59
C LEU A 164 -3.07 -0.76 4.79
N GLU A 165 -3.09 0.52 4.43
CA GLU A 165 -1.99 1.43 4.70
C GLU A 165 -1.78 1.63 6.20
N CYS A 166 -2.85 1.90 6.95
CA CYS A 166 -2.82 2.02 8.41
C CYS A 166 -2.31 0.74 9.07
N GLN A 167 -2.80 -0.42 8.62
CA GLN A 167 -2.34 -1.72 9.11
C GLN A 167 -0.86 -1.93 8.83
N ARG A 168 -0.39 -1.67 7.60
CA ARG A 168 1.02 -1.83 7.22
C ARG A 168 1.93 -0.99 8.12
N VAL A 169 1.59 0.28 8.33
CA VAL A 169 2.39 1.19 9.16
C VAL A 169 2.23 0.87 10.63
N GLY A 170 1.01 0.61 11.09
CA GLY A 170 0.69 0.22 12.46
C GLY A 170 1.45 -1.02 12.92
N LEU A 171 1.48 -2.07 12.10
CA LEU A 171 2.30 -3.26 12.33
C LEU A 171 3.81 -2.96 12.26
N GLY A 172 4.20 -2.00 11.43
CA GLY A 172 5.53 -1.41 11.40
C GLY A 172 5.87 -0.56 12.63
N THR A 173 4.88 -0.03 13.35
CA THR A 173 5.07 0.74 14.59
C THR A 173 4.99 -0.15 15.84
N PHE A 174 4.23 -1.24 15.79
CA PHE A 174 4.20 -2.31 16.80
C PHE A 174 5.47 -3.17 16.80
N ASN A 175 6.50 -2.83 16.02
CA ASN A 175 7.81 -3.31 16.41
C ASN A 175 8.36 -2.58 17.61
N ASP A 176 7.78 -2.94 18.75
CA ASP A 176 8.58 -3.57 19.79
C ASP A 176 9.61 -4.47 19.11
N THR A 177 10.84 -3.95 19.10
CA THR A 177 12.02 -4.78 18.91
C THR A 177 11.84 -5.99 19.81
N LEU A 178 11.94 -7.19 19.23
CA LEU A 178 11.93 -8.44 19.99
C LEU A 178 12.86 -8.23 21.19
N ASN A 179 12.33 -8.18 22.41
CA ASN A 179 13.18 -7.88 23.57
C ASN A 179 13.87 -9.18 24.05
N ASN A 180 14.83 -9.06 24.96
CA ASN A 180 15.58 -10.21 25.48
C ASN A 180 14.69 -11.28 26.13
N VAL A 181 13.53 -10.89 26.68
CA VAL A 181 12.58 -11.83 27.31
C VAL A 181 11.85 -12.63 26.24
N ALA A 182 11.26 -11.95 25.25
CA ALA A 182 10.60 -12.58 24.11
C ALA A 182 11.57 -13.47 23.33
N TYR A 183 12.80 -13.01 23.13
CA TYR A 183 13.85 -13.79 22.47
C TYR A 183 14.14 -15.12 23.19
N ARG A 184 14.36 -15.09 24.51
CA ARG A 184 14.60 -16.31 25.31
C ARG A 184 13.43 -17.28 25.22
N ARG A 185 12.20 -16.79 25.37
CA ARG A 185 10.99 -17.60 25.27
C ARG A 185 10.82 -18.25 23.89
N ILE A 186 11.16 -17.53 22.81
CA ILE A 186 11.21 -18.13 21.47
C ILE A 186 12.28 -19.23 21.43
N CYS A 187 13.49 -19.00 21.97
CA CYS A 187 14.54 -20.01 22.02
C CYS A 187 14.08 -21.29 22.74
N GLU A 188 13.45 -21.17 23.92
CA GLU A 188 12.87 -22.30 24.66
C GLU A 188 11.89 -23.12 23.80
N PHE A 189 10.96 -22.44 23.10
CA PHE A 189 10.03 -23.14 22.21
C PHE A 189 10.73 -23.78 21.01
N ARG A 190 11.79 -23.16 20.49
CA ARG A 190 12.59 -23.71 19.39
C ARG A 190 13.39 -24.93 19.84
N GLU A 191 13.93 -24.93 21.05
CA GLU A 191 14.61 -26.07 21.67
C GLU A 191 13.65 -27.24 21.91
N ALA A 192 12.41 -26.93 22.33
CA ALA A 192 11.31 -27.89 22.41
C ALA A 192 10.75 -28.33 21.03
N LYS A 193 11.41 -27.93 19.92
CA LYS A 193 11.07 -28.29 18.53
C LYS A 193 9.66 -27.88 18.07
N LEU A 194 9.05 -26.84 18.67
CA LEU A 194 7.76 -26.33 18.19
C LEU A 194 7.90 -25.75 16.77
N SER A 195 6.87 -25.88 15.94
CA SER A 195 6.83 -25.24 14.62
C SER A 195 6.71 -23.71 14.78
N TRP A 196 7.17 -22.92 13.80
CA TRP A 196 6.99 -21.46 13.85
C TRP A 196 5.52 -21.04 13.95
N LYS A 197 4.62 -21.84 13.36
CA LYS A 197 3.18 -21.63 13.48
C LYS A 197 2.71 -21.77 14.94
N ASN A 198 3.21 -22.77 15.66
CA ASN A 198 2.87 -22.97 17.08
C ASN A 198 3.55 -21.92 17.97
N VAL A 199 4.79 -21.55 17.66
CA VAL A 199 5.48 -20.43 18.36
C VAL A 199 4.65 -19.15 18.24
N HIS A 200 4.15 -18.83 17.04
CA HIS A 200 3.33 -17.64 16.80
C HIS A 200 2.06 -17.57 17.66
N GLN A 201 1.46 -18.70 18.01
CA GLN A 201 0.32 -18.73 18.93
C GLN A 201 0.63 -18.14 20.32
N HIS A 202 1.91 -18.10 20.70
CA HIS A 202 2.39 -17.47 21.94
C HIS A 202 2.89 -16.03 21.75
N PHE A 203 2.97 -15.55 20.51
CA PHE A 203 3.40 -14.19 20.18
C PHE A 203 2.43 -13.54 19.19
N LEU A 204 1.15 -13.46 19.59
CA LEU A 204 0.06 -12.93 18.78
C LEU A 204 0.19 -11.43 18.48
N GLN A 205 1.07 -10.72 19.20
CA GLN A 205 1.43 -9.33 18.85
C GLN A 205 2.13 -9.23 17.48
N TYR A 206 2.68 -10.33 16.95
CA TYR A 206 3.18 -10.36 15.59
C TYR A 206 2.08 -10.81 14.61
N PRO A 207 1.98 -10.22 13.41
CA PRO A 207 0.90 -10.51 12.46
C PRO A 207 0.83 -11.96 12.00
N ASN A 208 1.98 -12.61 11.88
CA ASN A 208 2.10 -13.96 11.38
C ASN A 208 3.43 -14.59 11.83
N PHE A 209 3.52 -15.91 11.69
CA PHE A 209 4.73 -16.66 12.05
C PHE A 209 5.98 -16.23 11.27
N THR A 210 5.84 -15.72 10.03
CA THR A 210 6.97 -15.24 9.21
C THR A 210 7.63 -14.02 9.86
N GLN A 211 6.84 -13.13 10.47
CA GLN A 211 7.35 -11.99 11.22
C GLN A 211 8.08 -12.44 12.49
N VAL A 212 7.50 -13.36 13.27
CA VAL A 212 8.16 -13.94 14.46
C VAL A 212 9.51 -14.55 14.08
N ARG A 213 9.53 -15.36 13.02
CA ARG A 213 10.75 -16.01 12.50
C ARG A 213 11.80 -14.98 12.09
N SER A 214 11.42 -14.01 11.27
CA SER A 214 12.34 -12.99 10.74
C SER A 214 12.94 -12.14 11.87
N ARG A 215 12.12 -11.76 12.86
CA ARG A 215 12.53 -11.01 14.04
C ARG A 215 13.49 -11.81 14.91
N TRP A 216 13.21 -13.08 15.16
CA TRP A 216 14.10 -13.96 15.91
C TRP A 216 15.46 -14.10 15.24
N HIS A 217 15.50 -14.34 13.92
CA HIS A 217 16.77 -14.40 13.18
C HIS A 217 17.54 -13.10 13.28
N TRP A 218 16.87 -11.96 13.12
CA TRP A 218 17.49 -10.64 13.23
C TRP A 218 18.08 -10.39 14.62
N PHE A 219 17.31 -10.69 15.68
CA PHE A 219 17.74 -10.47 17.05
C PHE A 219 18.83 -11.45 17.49
N LYS A 220 18.73 -12.72 17.08
CA LYS A 220 19.77 -13.74 17.27
C LYS A 220 21.08 -13.28 16.66
N ALA A 221 21.04 -12.82 15.41
CA ALA A 221 22.20 -12.31 14.72
C ALA A 221 22.82 -11.15 15.54
N LYS A 222 22.00 -10.16 15.92
CA LYS A 222 22.44 -9.02 16.75
C LYS A 222 23.11 -9.46 18.08
N GLN A 223 22.53 -10.44 18.79
CA GLN A 223 23.07 -10.98 20.05
C GLN A 223 24.40 -11.72 19.86
N GLU A 224 24.55 -12.43 18.75
CA GLU A 224 25.79 -13.13 18.40
C GLU A 224 26.90 -12.19 17.88
N GLY A 225 26.70 -10.86 17.93
CA GLY A 225 27.59 -9.89 17.29
C GLY A 225 27.61 -9.99 15.77
N LYS A 226 26.80 -10.89 15.20
CA LYS A 226 26.50 -10.98 13.79
C LYS A 226 25.47 -9.89 13.51
N THR A 227 25.91 -8.64 13.41
CA THR A 227 25.13 -7.70 12.62
C THR A 227 24.69 -8.44 11.36
N ASN A 228 23.39 -8.41 11.01
CA ASN A 228 22.91 -8.78 9.67
C ASN A 228 24.07 -8.58 8.69
N GLY A 229 24.43 -9.51 7.81
CA GLY A 229 25.52 -9.35 6.84
C GLY A 229 25.36 -8.08 5.98
N ARG A 230 25.64 -6.94 6.61
CA ARG A 230 25.20 -5.55 6.41
C ARG A 230 25.95 -4.60 7.34
N ILE A 231 26.80 -5.09 8.25
CA ILE A 231 28.18 -4.64 8.11
C ILE A 231 28.73 -5.47 6.95
N ALA A 232 28.43 -5.04 5.71
CA ALA A 232 29.41 -5.27 4.66
C ALA A 232 30.69 -4.72 5.29
N ALA A 233 31.72 -5.55 5.50
CA ALA A 233 33.03 -5.02 5.85
C ALA A 233 33.23 -3.80 4.96
N GLU A 234 33.54 -2.62 5.53
CA GLU A 234 33.60 -1.43 4.70
C GLU A 234 34.42 -1.74 3.46
N TRP A 235 33.88 -1.41 2.28
CA TRP A 235 34.61 -1.62 1.04
C TRP A 235 35.99 -0.98 1.26
N THR A 236 37.05 -1.76 1.09
CA THR A 236 38.39 -1.16 1.13
C THR A 236 38.55 -0.31 -0.13
N ASP A 237 39.46 0.66 -0.11
CA ASP A 237 39.76 1.44 -1.30
C ASP A 237 40.21 0.54 -2.45
N SER A 238 40.98 -0.51 -2.17
CA SER A 238 41.39 -1.49 -3.17
C SER A 238 40.22 -2.24 -3.82
N GLU A 239 39.20 -2.63 -3.06
CA GLU A 239 38.03 -3.30 -3.62
C GLU A 239 37.12 -2.34 -4.39
N ARG A 240 37.02 -1.07 -3.94
CA ARG A 240 36.28 -0.03 -4.68
C ARG A 240 36.93 0.25 -6.03
N GLU A 241 38.25 0.44 -6.06
CA GLU A 241 38.98 0.72 -7.29
C GLU A 241 38.96 -0.48 -8.24
N LEU A 242 39.16 -1.71 -7.74
CA LEU A 242 39.01 -2.91 -8.56
C LEU A 242 37.59 -3.03 -9.15
N MET A 243 36.56 -2.74 -8.35
CA MET A 243 35.19 -2.81 -8.86
C MET A 243 34.91 -1.73 -9.91
N LYS A 244 35.37 -0.49 -9.71
CA LYS A 244 35.25 0.57 -10.72
C LYS A 244 35.94 0.17 -12.01
N ASP A 245 37.18 -0.30 -11.94
CA ASP A 245 37.94 -0.76 -13.10
C ASP A 245 37.23 -1.90 -13.85
N LEU A 246 36.72 -2.91 -13.13
CA LEU A 246 35.94 -3.99 -13.74
C LEU A 246 34.65 -3.48 -14.39
N ILE A 247 33.97 -2.53 -13.76
CA ILE A 247 32.78 -1.90 -14.34
C ILE A 247 33.17 -1.14 -15.61
N ASP A 248 34.18 -0.28 -15.57
CA ASP A 248 34.60 0.53 -16.72
C ASP A 248 35.04 -0.34 -17.91
N ARG A 249 35.77 -1.43 -17.65
CA ARG A 249 36.23 -2.37 -18.69
C ARG A 249 35.09 -3.17 -19.33
N HIS A 250 34.06 -3.55 -18.57
CA HIS A 250 33.08 -4.56 -19.01
C HIS A 250 31.65 -4.02 -19.20
N VAL A 251 31.32 -2.81 -18.72
CA VAL A 251 29.96 -2.25 -18.79
C VAL A 251 29.47 -2.04 -20.23
N GLN A 252 30.38 -1.91 -21.20
CA GLN A 252 30.05 -1.76 -22.62
C GLN A 252 29.76 -3.08 -23.34
N SER A 253 30.37 -4.18 -22.90
CA SER A 253 30.39 -5.46 -23.61
C SER A 253 29.58 -6.57 -22.94
N THR A 254 29.03 -6.32 -21.75
CA THR A 254 28.31 -7.33 -20.96
C THR A 254 27.01 -6.80 -20.36
N THR A 255 26.06 -7.70 -20.10
CA THR A 255 24.85 -7.39 -19.36
C THR A 255 25.17 -7.15 -17.88
N ARG A 256 24.28 -6.44 -17.15
CA ARG A 256 24.46 -6.23 -15.70
C ARG A 256 24.58 -7.55 -14.91
N SER A 257 23.89 -8.60 -15.33
CA SER A 257 23.95 -9.91 -14.65
C SER A 257 25.30 -10.58 -14.85
N GLU A 258 25.87 -10.49 -16.06
CA GLU A 258 27.20 -10.99 -16.37
C GLU A 258 28.27 -10.16 -15.65
N LEU A 259 28.12 -8.83 -15.63
CA LEU A 259 29.02 -7.93 -14.92
C LEU A 259 29.08 -8.25 -13.42
N VAL A 260 27.92 -8.47 -12.77
CA VAL A 260 27.87 -8.92 -11.36
C VAL A 260 28.57 -10.26 -11.18
N SER A 261 28.49 -11.17 -12.17
CA SER A 261 29.14 -12.47 -12.11
C SER A 261 30.67 -12.38 -12.29
N ILE A 262 31.14 -11.46 -13.14
CA ILE A 262 32.57 -11.13 -13.29
C ILE A 262 33.10 -10.56 -11.98
N ILE A 263 32.43 -9.54 -11.42
CA ILE A 263 32.83 -8.90 -10.16
C ILE A 263 32.83 -9.90 -9.00
N GLN A 264 31.84 -10.81 -8.92
CA GLN A 264 31.78 -11.84 -7.88
C GLN A 264 32.94 -12.84 -7.97
N ARG A 265 33.48 -13.09 -9.17
CA ARG A 265 34.63 -13.98 -9.38
C ARG A 265 35.93 -13.34 -8.88
N GLU A 266 36.09 -12.04 -9.14
CA GLU A 266 37.26 -11.27 -8.72
C GLU A 266 37.22 -10.87 -7.24
N LEU A 267 36.01 -10.81 -6.66
CA LEU A 267 35.78 -10.50 -5.24
C LEU A 267 35.01 -11.63 -4.55
N PRO A 268 35.61 -12.84 -4.41
CA PRO A 268 34.92 -14.02 -3.86
C PRO A 268 34.57 -13.86 -2.38
N THR A 269 35.24 -12.96 -1.67
CA THR A 269 34.98 -12.62 -0.26
C THR A 269 33.74 -11.75 -0.08
N ARG A 270 33.22 -11.16 -1.17
CA ARG A 270 32.06 -10.28 -1.15
C ARG A 270 30.79 -11.03 -1.53
N SER A 271 29.68 -10.71 -0.87
CA SER A 271 28.41 -11.35 -1.17
C SER A 271 27.76 -10.73 -2.40
N LEU A 272 26.97 -11.52 -3.14
CA LEU A 272 26.15 -10.99 -4.24
C LEU A 272 25.21 -9.87 -3.78
N SER A 273 24.74 -9.90 -2.54
CA SER A 273 23.92 -8.85 -1.94
C SER A 273 24.67 -7.53 -1.73
N ASP A 274 25.99 -7.55 -1.59
CA ASP A 274 26.83 -6.34 -1.48
C ASP A 274 27.25 -5.83 -2.86
N ILE A 275 27.59 -6.73 -3.77
CA ILE A 275 28.02 -6.40 -5.14
C ILE A 275 26.87 -5.77 -5.93
N LYS A 276 25.66 -6.36 -5.91
CA LYS A 276 24.53 -5.90 -6.74
C LYS A 276 24.16 -4.42 -6.54
N PRO A 277 24.00 -3.90 -5.30
CA PRO A 277 23.72 -2.49 -5.07
C PRO A 277 24.87 -1.58 -5.54
N PHE A 278 26.13 -1.96 -5.28
CA PHE A 278 27.29 -1.16 -5.67
C PHE A 278 27.44 -1.08 -7.19
N THR A 279 27.38 -2.23 -7.89
CA THR A 279 27.38 -2.28 -9.35
C THR A 279 26.23 -1.48 -9.93
N ARG A 280 25.03 -1.55 -9.34
CA ARG A 280 23.88 -0.75 -9.78
C ARG A 280 24.14 0.74 -9.66
N GLN A 281 24.69 1.18 -8.53
CA GLN A 281 24.96 2.59 -8.25
C GLN A 281 26.02 3.15 -9.21
N HIS A 282 27.16 2.48 -9.40
CA HIS A 282 28.21 2.96 -10.29
C HIS A 282 27.82 2.86 -11.77
N VAL A 283 27.15 1.80 -12.20
CA VAL A 283 26.59 1.75 -13.57
C VAL A 283 25.59 2.88 -13.76
N TYR A 284 24.77 3.19 -12.75
CA TYR A 284 23.87 4.33 -12.80
C TYR A 284 24.64 5.65 -12.89
N GLU A 285 25.68 5.90 -12.10
CA GLU A 285 26.49 7.12 -12.17
C GLU A 285 27.15 7.29 -13.55
N LEU A 286 27.70 6.21 -14.11
CA LEU A 286 28.24 6.18 -15.47
C LEU A 286 27.18 6.48 -16.52
N THR A 287 25.95 5.97 -16.36
CA THR A 287 24.87 6.06 -17.37
C THR A 287 23.88 7.21 -17.18
N ALA A 288 23.76 7.79 -15.98
CA ALA A 288 22.71 8.72 -15.59
C ALA A 288 23.18 10.17 -15.44
N GLY A 289 24.48 10.44 -15.59
CA GLY A 289 24.98 11.81 -15.71
C GLY A 289 24.30 12.55 -16.87
N CYS A 290 23.77 13.74 -16.59
CA CYS A 290 23.23 14.64 -17.62
C CYS A 290 24.34 14.99 -18.61
N MET A 291 24.12 14.71 -19.90
CA MET A 291 25.01 15.23 -20.94
C MET A 291 25.03 16.76 -20.89
N ARG A 292 26.23 17.32 -21.08
CA ARG A 292 26.42 18.77 -21.24
C ARG A 292 25.67 19.27 -22.49
N VAL A 293 25.38 20.57 -22.56
CA VAL A 293 24.54 21.16 -23.62
C VAL A 293 25.15 20.94 -25.02
N ASP A 294 26.46 21.12 -25.15
CA ASP A 294 27.27 20.83 -26.33
C ASP A 294 27.18 19.35 -26.75
N GLN A 295 27.31 18.42 -25.80
CA GLN A 295 27.18 16.98 -26.07
C GLN A 295 25.77 16.59 -26.52
N ARG A 296 24.72 17.29 -26.06
CA ARG A 296 23.35 17.07 -26.53
C ARG A 296 23.13 17.55 -27.96
N THR A 297 23.73 18.69 -28.32
CA THR A 297 23.70 19.17 -29.71
C THR A 297 24.43 18.17 -30.61
N ARG A 298 25.63 17.74 -30.19
CA ARG A 298 26.41 16.73 -30.92
C ARG A 298 25.68 15.39 -31.04
N LEU A 299 24.98 14.95 -29.99
CA LEU A 299 24.13 13.75 -30.03
C LEU A 299 23.05 13.85 -31.12
N ARG A 300 22.41 15.02 -31.29
CA ARG A 300 21.39 15.22 -32.34
C ARG A 300 21.99 15.12 -33.73
N GLU A 301 23.15 15.74 -33.96
CA GLU A 301 23.87 15.66 -35.23
C GLU A 301 24.22 14.21 -35.57
N LEU A 302 24.77 13.48 -34.60
CA LEU A 302 25.18 12.09 -34.79
C LEU A 302 23.99 11.14 -35.02
N VAL A 303 22.84 11.39 -34.38
CA VAL A 303 21.61 10.65 -34.66
C VAL A 303 21.06 10.99 -36.05
N ALA A 304 21.18 12.23 -36.51
CA ALA A 304 20.78 12.62 -37.86
C ALA A 304 21.70 11.98 -38.92
N GLU A 305 23.00 11.86 -38.64
CA GLU A 305 24.01 11.30 -39.54
C GLU A 305 23.98 9.76 -39.56
N TYR A 306 23.85 9.10 -38.41
CA TYR A 306 24.00 7.64 -38.26
C TYR A 306 22.70 6.90 -37.92
N GLY A 307 21.56 7.58 -37.79
CA GLY A 307 20.32 6.99 -37.29
C GLY A 307 20.42 6.58 -35.82
N GLU A 308 19.63 5.60 -35.37
CA GLU A 308 19.65 5.09 -33.98
C GLU A 308 20.75 4.04 -33.73
N ASP A 309 21.92 4.17 -34.38
CA ASP A 309 23.09 3.33 -34.11
C ASP A 309 23.83 3.81 -32.85
N TRP A 310 23.29 3.42 -31.69
CA TRP A 310 23.79 3.85 -30.38
C TRP A 310 25.22 3.43 -30.11
N ASN A 311 25.71 2.35 -30.73
CA ASN A 311 27.10 1.91 -30.56
C ASN A 311 28.06 2.89 -31.22
N ARG A 312 27.77 3.25 -32.48
CA ARG A 312 28.57 4.23 -33.23
C ARG A 312 28.48 5.63 -32.62
N ILE A 313 27.29 6.03 -32.18
CA ILE A 313 27.05 7.32 -31.53
C ILE A 313 27.74 7.41 -30.17
N GLY A 314 27.63 6.36 -29.35
CA GLY A 314 28.30 6.30 -28.05
C GLY A 314 29.81 6.47 -28.18
N LYS A 315 30.42 5.74 -29.13
CA LYS A 315 31.85 5.87 -29.45
C LYS A 315 32.23 7.29 -29.89
N ALA A 316 31.41 7.95 -30.72
CA ALA A 316 31.68 9.30 -31.21
C ALA A 316 31.54 10.40 -30.13
N LEU A 317 30.71 10.16 -29.11
CA LEU A 317 30.50 11.07 -27.97
C LEU A 317 31.39 10.77 -26.77
N ASP A 318 32.19 9.70 -26.84
CA ASP A 318 32.92 9.13 -25.71
C ASP A 318 32.00 8.84 -24.51
N VAL A 319 30.85 8.21 -24.79
CA VAL A 319 29.86 7.80 -23.77
C VAL A 319 29.34 6.40 -24.05
N LEU A 320 28.79 5.76 -23.03
CA LEU A 320 28.12 4.46 -23.18
C LEU A 320 26.96 4.55 -24.19
N PRO A 321 26.77 3.56 -25.08
CA PRO A 321 25.64 3.51 -26.01
C PRO A 321 24.28 3.65 -25.29
N SER A 322 24.14 2.98 -24.15
CA SER A 322 22.96 3.06 -23.28
C SER A 322 22.76 4.46 -22.68
N LYS A 323 23.83 5.20 -22.39
CA LYS A 323 23.78 6.61 -21.95
C LYS A 323 23.36 7.53 -23.08
N ALA A 324 23.90 7.35 -24.29
CA ALA A 324 23.49 8.09 -25.48
C ALA A 324 21.99 7.89 -25.77
N GLN A 325 21.55 6.62 -25.77
CA GLN A 325 20.14 6.26 -25.94
C GLN A 325 19.25 6.83 -24.83
N HIS A 326 19.66 6.68 -23.56
CA HIS A 326 18.88 7.19 -22.42
C HIS A 326 18.75 8.72 -22.48
N ASN A 327 19.83 9.43 -22.78
CA ASN A 327 19.79 10.89 -22.92
C ASN A 327 19.03 11.32 -24.18
N TRP A 328 19.08 10.58 -25.29
CA TRP A 328 18.23 10.84 -26.46
C TRP A 328 16.75 10.75 -26.10
N ILE A 329 16.37 9.69 -25.37
CA ILE A 329 15.00 9.47 -24.88
C ILE A 329 14.58 10.56 -23.88
N LYS A 330 15.46 10.94 -22.96
CA LYS A 330 15.19 11.87 -21.85
C LYS A 330 15.17 13.32 -22.30
N CYS A 331 16.14 13.74 -23.12
CA CYS A 331 16.18 15.09 -23.68
C CYS A 331 15.14 15.27 -24.78
N GLY A 332 14.61 14.16 -25.32
CA GLY A 332 13.81 14.17 -26.54
C GLY A 332 14.67 14.63 -27.71
N GLY A 333 14.71 13.88 -28.80
CA GLY A 333 15.22 14.38 -30.07
C GLY A 333 14.47 15.59 -30.64
N TYR A 334 13.66 16.28 -29.83
CA TYR A 334 12.64 17.23 -30.23
C TYR A 334 12.81 18.54 -29.47
N ALA A 335 12.90 19.62 -30.22
CA ALA A 335 13.30 20.97 -29.79
C ALA A 335 12.34 21.65 -28.77
N GLY A 336 11.31 20.96 -28.26
CA GLY A 336 10.14 21.63 -27.70
C GLY A 336 9.75 21.30 -26.26
N ASN A 337 10.47 20.52 -25.46
CA ASN A 337 9.90 20.01 -24.17
C ASN A 337 9.44 21.07 -23.13
N HIS A 338 9.76 22.37 -23.31
CA HIS A 338 9.42 23.43 -22.34
C HIS A 338 8.41 24.48 -22.83
N SER A 339 7.99 24.48 -24.10
CA SER A 339 6.95 25.42 -24.56
C SER A 339 5.55 24.93 -24.19
N ALA A 340 4.56 25.83 -24.11
CA ALA A 340 3.16 25.42 -23.96
C ALA A 340 2.74 24.54 -25.15
N TRP A 341 1.82 23.59 -24.94
CA TRP A 341 1.24 22.79 -26.03
C TRP A 341 0.38 23.69 -26.90
N SER A 342 0.65 23.73 -28.21
CA SER A 342 -0.25 24.42 -29.13
C SER A 342 -1.57 23.67 -29.26
N LEU A 343 -2.64 24.38 -29.60
CA LEU A 343 -3.95 23.77 -29.82
C LEU A 343 -3.92 22.72 -30.94
N GLU A 344 -3.10 22.95 -31.97
CA GLU A 344 -2.95 22.00 -33.08
C GLU A 344 -2.21 20.73 -32.66
N GLU A 345 -1.14 20.83 -31.86
CA GLU A 345 -0.47 19.66 -31.28
C GLU A 345 -1.43 18.82 -30.42
N ILE A 346 -2.30 19.47 -29.65
CA ILE A 346 -3.30 18.78 -28.82
C ILE A 346 -4.32 18.05 -29.71
N ARG A 347 -4.81 18.69 -30.78
CA ARG A 347 -5.76 18.08 -31.74
C ARG A 347 -5.15 16.91 -32.48
N GLN A 348 -3.88 17.01 -32.88
CA GLN A 348 -3.15 15.91 -33.52
C GLN A 348 -2.95 14.73 -32.55
N LEU A 349 -2.59 15.02 -31.30
CA LEU A 349 -2.48 13.99 -30.27
C LEU A 349 -3.82 13.30 -29.99
N GLN A 350 -4.92 14.06 -29.90
CA GLN A 350 -6.26 13.51 -29.72
C GLN A 350 -6.61 12.51 -30.83
N ARG A 351 -6.43 12.91 -32.10
CA ARG A 351 -6.68 12.02 -33.26
C ARG A 351 -5.90 10.71 -33.19
N LEU A 352 -4.64 10.77 -32.75
CA LEU A 352 -3.81 9.57 -32.60
C LEU A 352 -4.29 8.68 -31.44
N ILE A 353 -4.72 9.28 -30.32
CA ILE A 353 -5.30 8.54 -29.19
C ILE A 353 -6.59 7.84 -29.61
N ASP A 354 -7.47 8.54 -30.32
CA ASP A 354 -8.75 7.99 -30.81
C ASP A 354 -8.52 6.84 -31.79
N SER A 355 -7.42 6.89 -32.54
CA SER A 355 -6.97 5.83 -33.46
C SER A 355 -6.22 4.68 -32.75
N GLY A 356 -6.12 4.69 -31.42
CA GLY A 356 -5.46 3.63 -30.64
C GLY A 356 -3.93 3.66 -30.63
N VAL A 357 -3.31 4.72 -31.16
CA VAL A 357 -1.84 4.85 -31.23
C VAL A 357 -1.26 5.08 -29.84
N LYS A 358 -0.23 4.33 -29.48
CA LYS A 358 0.42 4.47 -28.17
C LYS A 358 1.28 5.73 -28.11
N ALA A 359 1.43 6.33 -26.91
CA ALA A 359 2.18 7.58 -26.73
C ALA A 359 3.62 7.55 -27.28
N LYS A 360 4.28 6.38 -27.26
CA LYS A 360 5.62 6.21 -27.85
C LYS A 360 5.62 6.35 -29.37
N GLU A 361 4.61 5.79 -30.04
CA GLU A 361 4.45 5.88 -31.50
C GLU A 361 3.96 7.27 -31.91
N ALA A 362 3.05 7.87 -31.14
CA ALA A 362 2.59 9.25 -31.36
C ALA A 362 3.75 10.25 -31.30
N ALA A 363 4.69 10.07 -30.36
CA ALA A 363 5.89 10.89 -30.28
C ALA A 363 6.77 10.80 -31.52
N LYS A 364 6.89 9.60 -32.10
CA LYS A 364 7.65 9.37 -33.33
C LYS A 364 6.96 10.00 -34.54
N LEU A 365 5.64 9.91 -34.62
CA LEU A 365 4.83 10.42 -35.75
C LEU A 365 4.77 11.94 -35.78
N LEU A 366 4.53 12.58 -34.63
CA LEU A 366 4.36 14.03 -34.57
C LEU A 366 5.70 14.76 -34.47
N GLY A 367 6.70 14.14 -33.85
CA GLY A 367 8.05 14.67 -33.81
C GLY A 367 8.20 16.07 -33.21
N THR A 368 7.23 16.54 -32.41
CA THR A 368 7.31 17.87 -31.78
C THR A 368 7.73 17.81 -30.31
N ARG A 369 7.48 16.69 -29.63
CA ARG A 369 7.77 16.51 -28.18
C ARG A 369 8.29 15.11 -27.85
N SER A 370 8.88 14.96 -26.67
CA SER A 370 9.32 13.64 -26.16
C SER A 370 8.15 12.70 -25.85
N HIS A 371 8.41 11.39 -25.86
CA HIS A 371 7.38 10.40 -25.51
C HIS A 371 6.84 10.54 -24.09
N TRP A 372 7.65 11.05 -23.15
CA TRP A 372 7.20 11.33 -21.78
C TRP A 372 6.21 12.50 -21.74
N ALA A 373 6.49 13.58 -22.50
CA ALA A 373 5.57 14.69 -22.65
C ALA A 373 4.23 14.24 -23.26
N TYR A 374 4.27 13.39 -24.31
CA TYR A 374 3.07 12.78 -24.87
C TYR A 374 2.35 11.88 -23.86
N LYS A 375 3.06 11.04 -23.12
CA LYS A 375 2.47 10.14 -22.12
C LYS A 375 1.72 10.92 -21.04
N GLU A 376 2.31 11.98 -20.49
CA GLU A 376 1.64 12.83 -19.49
C GLU A 376 0.48 13.60 -20.11
N LYS A 377 0.65 14.17 -21.31
CA LYS A 377 -0.43 14.91 -21.97
C LYS A 377 -1.60 14.01 -22.35
N THR A 378 -1.35 12.77 -22.80
CA THR A 378 -2.39 11.76 -23.07
C THR A 378 -3.23 11.45 -21.83
N LYS A 379 -2.63 11.42 -20.62
CA LYS A 379 -3.41 11.24 -19.38
C LYS A 379 -4.39 12.39 -19.17
N VAL A 380 -3.91 13.62 -19.31
CA VAL A 380 -4.72 14.84 -19.14
C VAL A 380 -5.82 14.94 -20.20
N VAL A 381 -5.49 14.63 -21.45
CA VAL A 381 -6.44 14.65 -22.57
C VAL A 381 -7.53 13.59 -22.37
N LYS A 382 -7.17 12.37 -21.93
CA LYS A 382 -8.14 11.31 -21.60
C LYS A 382 -9.02 11.63 -20.40
N SER A 383 -8.54 12.41 -19.42
CA SER A 383 -9.35 12.82 -18.26
C SER A 383 -10.33 13.94 -18.57
N LEU A 384 -10.13 14.69 -19.66
CA LEU A 384 -11.02 15.77 -20.09
C LEU A 384 -12.11 15.30 -21.09
N GLY A 385 -11.97 14.10 -21.65
CA GLY A 385 -12.94 13.47 -22.55
C GLY A 385 -13.94 12.54 -21.87
N LYS A 386 -14.00 12.56 -20.53
CA LYS A 386 -15.04 11.97 -19.68
C LYS A 386 -15.71 13.10 -18.93
#